data_AF-A0A1V5C679-F1
#
_entry.id   AF-A0A1V5C679-F1
#
_cell.length_a   1.000
_cell.length_b   1.000
_cell.length_c   1.000
_cell.angle_alpha   90.00
_cell.angle_beta   90.00
_cell.angle_gamma   90.00
#
_symmetry.space_group_name_H-M   'P 1'
#
loop_
_entity.id
_entity.type
_entity.pdbx_description
1 polymer ?
#
loop_
_entity_poly.entity_id
_entity_poly.type
_entity_poly.pdbx_seq_one_letter_code
_entity_poly.pdbx_strand_id
1 'polypeptide(L)' 'MSDIIINKIQSIQRCVERAREEYGKNPAGFDTDYTVQDAAMLNILRACELAIDLANHVIKVHKMGIPTSIL' A
#
# COMPACT_ATOMS: atom_id res chain seq x y z
N MET A 1 -19.02 -4.24 8.18
CA MET A 1 -17.58 -3.94 8.00
C MET A 1 -17.26 -2.76 8.89
N SER A 2 -16.22 -2.80 9.74
CA SER A 2 -15.86 -1.66 10.58
C SER A 2 -15.41 -0.48 9.71
N ASP A 3 -15.80 0.76 10.04
CA ASP A 3 -15.37 1.98 9.33
C ASP A 3 -13.85 2.08 9.24
N ILE A 4 -13.14 1.53 10.23
CA ILE A 4 -11.67 1.45 10.25
C ILE A 4 -11.14 0.62 9.07
N ILE A 5 -11.78 -0.51 8.75
CA ILE A 5 -11.38 -1.39 7.64
C ILE A 5 -11.63 -0.68 6.31
N ILE A 6 -12.79 -0.03 6.15
CA ILE A 6 -13.14 0.71 4.93
C ILE A 6 -12.12 1.83 4.67
N ASN A 7 -11.80 2.62 5.70
CA ASN A 7 -10.84 3.71 5.60
C ASN A 7 -9.42 3.22 5.24
N LYS A 8 -8.99 2.08 5.81
CA LYS A 8 -7.69 1.46 5.45
C LYS A 8 -7.67 0.97 4.01
N ILE A 9 -8.73 0.29 3.54
CA ILE A 9 -8.84 -0.16 2.14
C ILE A 9 -8.79 1.03 1.18
N GLN A 10 -9.53 2.10 1.44
CA GLN A 10 -9.49 3.31 0.63
C GLN A 10 -8.09 3.94 0.59
N SER A 11 -7.37 3.90 1.71
CA SER A 11 -6.00 4.43 1.79
C SER A 11 -5.03 3.60 0.95
N ILE A 12 -5.15 2.27 0.98
CA ILE A 12 -4.38 1.35 0.13
C ILE A 12 -4.66 1.65 -1.35
N GLN A 13 -5.93 1.76 -1.73
CA GLN A 13 -6.33 2.06 -3.11
C GLN A 13 -5.74 3.38 -3.61
N ARG A 14 -5.79 4.44 -2.79
CA ARG A 14 -5.17 5.73 -3.14
C ARG A 14 -3.66 5.64 -3.33
N CYS A 15 -2.96 4.81 -2.56
CA CYS A 15 -1.52 4.62 -2.75
C CYS A 15 -1.23 3.92 -4.09
N VAL A 16 -2.00 2.88 -4.43
CA VAL A 16 -1.87 2.19 -5.73
C VAL A 16 -2.20 3.12 -6.89
N GLU A 17 -3.26 3.95 -6.77
CA GLU A 17 -3.62 4.97 -7.76
C GLU A 17 -2.46 5.94 -7.99
N ARG A 18 -1.90 6.50 -6.93
CA ARG A 18 -0.75 7.42 -7.01
C ARG A 18 0.47 6.78 -7.65
N ALA A 19 0.78 5.53 -7.34
CA ALA A 19 1.88 4.83 -8.00
C ALA A 19 1.68 4.73 -9.53
N ARG A 20 0.43 4.51 -9.97
CA ARG A 20 0.07 4.50 -11.39
C ARG A 20 0.10 5.89 -12.02
N GLU A 21 -0.32 6.92 -11.28
CA GLU A 21 -0.23 8.32 -11.72
C GLU A 21 1.22 8.74 -11.94
N GLU A 22 2.12 8.40 -11.02
CA GLU A 22 3.56 8.67 -11.17
C GLU A 22 4.12 8.00 -12.43
N TYR A 23 3.85 6.71 -12.62
CA TYR A 23 4.22 6.00 -13.85
C TYR A 23 3.61 6.66 -15.11
N GLY A 24 2.35 7.09 -15.03
CA GLY A 24 1.60 7.69 -16.12
C GLY A 24 2.09 9.07 -16.57
N LYS A 25 2.90 9.78 -15.77
CA LYS A 25 3.46 11.09 -16.15
C LYS A 25 4.39 11.00 -17.37
N ASN A 26 5.19 9.94 -17.46
CA ASN A 26 6.05 9.69 -18.61
C ASN A 26 6.42 8.19 -18.71
N PRO A 27 5.52 7.33 -19.23
CA PRO A 27 5.78 5.90 -19.32
C PRO A 27 7.01 5.54 -20.17
N ALA A 28 7.29 6.33 -21.21
CA ALA A 28 8.37 6.06 -22.15
C ALA A 28 9.76 6.40 -21.58
N GLY A 29 9.86 7.29 -20.60
CA GLY A 29 11.11 7.65 -19.92
C GLY A 29 11.19 7.18 -18.47
N PHE A 30 10.23 6.37 -18.02
CA PHE A 30 10.13 5.95 -16.63
C PHE A 30 11.39 5.23 -16.14
N ASP A 31 12.04 4.45 -16.99
CA ASP A 31 13.29 3.71 -16.70
C ASP A 31 14.52 4.60 -16.48
N THR A 32 14.47 5.86 -16.92
CA THR A 32 15.56 6.83 -16.78
C THR A 32 15.27 7.94 -15.75
N ASP A 33 14.01 8.16 -15.39
CA ASP A 33 13.61 9.15 -14.39
C ASP A 33 13.49 8.52 -12.99
N TYR A 34 14.61 8.47 -12.27
CA TYR A 34 14.67 7.88 -10.92
C TYR A 34 13.79 8.59 -9.89
N THR A 35 13.52 9.89 -10.07
CA THR A 35 12.65 10.62 -9.13
C THR A 35 11.20 10.12 -9.23
N VAL A 36 10.72 9.89 -10.45
CA VAL A 36 9.39 9.33 -10.69
C VAL A 36 9.33 7.85 -10.27
N GLN A 37 10.41 7.08 -10.50
CA GLN A 37 10.51 5.69 -10.01
C GLN A 37 10.40 5.62 -8.49
N ASP A 38 11.18 6.45 -7.77
CA ASP A 38 11.18 6.48 -6.31
C ASP A 38 9.81 6.88 -5.78
N ALA A 39 9.14 7.86 -6.40
CA ALA A 39 7.79 8.26 -6.03
C ALA A 39 6.76 7.13 -6.24
N ALA A 40 6.84 6.40 -7.36
CA ALA A 40 5.97 5.25 -7.62
C ALA A 40 6.23 4.12 -6.62
N MET A 41 7.49 3.78 -6.39
CA MET A 41 7.91 2.72 -5.46
C MET A 41 7.50 3.04 -4.02
N LEU A 42 7.70 4.28 -3.57
CA LEU A 42 7.30 4.74 -2.23
C LEU A 42 5.78 4.58 -2.00
N ASN A 43 4.96 4.86 -3.01
CA ASN A 43 3.53 4.67 -2.92
C ASN A 43 3.15 3.18 -2.82
N ILE A 44 3.85 2.29 -3.53
CA ILE A 44 3.65 0.83 -3.39
C ILE A 44 4.06 0.34 -2.01
N LEU A 45 5.21 0.77 -1.49
CA LEU A 45 5.66 0.43 -0.13
C LEU A 45 4.62 0.84 0.92
N ARG A 46 4.09 2.06 0.81
CA ARG A 46 3.03 2.55 1.70
C ARG A 46 1.74 1.70 1.60
N ALA A 47 1.38 1.24 0.40
CA ALA A 47 0.23 0.35 0.23
C ALA A 47 0.44 -0.99 0.96
N CYS A 48 1.65 -1.55 0.88
CA CYS A 48 2.02 -2.78 1.59
C CYS A 48 1.98 -2.61 3.11
N GLU A 49 2.53 -1.52 3.66
CA GLU A 49 2.48 -1.23 5.09
C GLU A 49 1.04 -1.13 5.60
N LEU A 50 0.17 -0.40 4.87
CA LEU A 50 -1.24 -0.28 5.21
C LEU A 50 -1.98 -1.63 5.16
N ALA A 51 -1.60 -2.51 4.23
CA ALA A 51 -2.15 -3.86 4.13
C ALA A 51 -1.71 -4.75 5.30
N ILE A 52 -0.44 -4.68 5.69
CA ILE A 52 0.10 -5.38 6.87
C ILE A 52 -0.62 -4.92 8.13
N ASP A 53 -0.79 -3.61 8.32
CA ASP A 53 -1.56 -3.07 9.44
C ASP A 53 -3.01 -3.57 9.47
N LEU A 54 -3.65 -3.64 8.30
CA LEU A 54 -5.01 -4.15 8.20
C LEU A 54 -5.07 -5.63 8.58
N ALA A 55 -4.12 -6.44 8.11
CA ALA A 55 -4.02 -7.85 8.49
C ALA A 55 -3.83 -8.02 10.00
N ASN A 56 -2.92 -7.25 10.60
CA ASN A 56 -2.70 -7.23 12.04
C ASN A 56 -3.96 -6.85 12.83
N HIS A 57 -4.70 -5.84 12.34
CA HIS A 57 -5.97 -5.44 12.94
C HIS A 57 -7.00 -6.59 12.92
N VAL A 58 -7.16 -7.27 11.77
CA VAL A 58 -8.08 -8.39 11.61
C VAL A 58 -7.70 -9.55 12.53
N ILE A 59 -6.42 -9.95 12.55
CA ILE A 59 -5.90 -11.01 13.43
C ILE A 59 -6.24 -10.70 14.90
N LYS A 60 -6.01 -9.46 15.35
CA LYS A 60 -6.28 -9.02 16.72
C LYS A 60 -7.78 -9.07 17.05
N VAL A 61 -8.63 -8.54 16.17
CA VAL A 61 -10.09 -8.49 16.39
C VAL A 61 -10.68 -9.90 16.45
N HIS A 62 -10.20 -10.80 15.58
CA HIS A 62 -10.70 -12.17 15.51
C HIS A 62 -9.93 -13.17 16.40
N LYS A 63 -8.97 -12.69 17.21
CA LYS A 63 -8.17 -13.49 18.14
C LYS A 63 -7.50 -14.72 17.48
N MET A 64 -6.94 -14.53 16.28
CA MET A 64 -6.37 -15.62 15.46
C MET A 64 -4.98 -16.10 15.91
N GLY A 65 -4.48 -15.64 17.07
CA GLY A 65 -3.12 -15.90 17.55
C GLY A 65 -2.11 -14.84 17.11
N ILE A 66 -0.84 -15.00 17.49
CA ILE A 66 0.24 -14.07 17.12
C ILE A 66 0.94 -14.62 15.88
N PRO A 67 1.02 -13.84 14.78
CA PRO A 67 1.72 -14.27 13.58
C PRO A 67 3.23 -14.33 13.83
N THR A 68 3.88 -15.42 13.42
CA THR A 68 5.30 -15.71 13.67
C THR A 68 6.25 -15.07 12.64
N SER A 69 5.73 -14.66 11.48
CA SER A 69 6.36 -13.71 10.55
C SER A 69 5.24 -12.99 9.79
N ILE A 70 5.40 -11.68 9.61
CA ILE A 70 4.77 -10.89 8.54
C ILE A 70 5.86 -9.98 8.00
N LEU A 71 6.87 -10.60 7.38
CA LEU A 71 7.95 -10.04 6.58
C LEU A 71 8.76 -11.22 6.03
#